data_AF-A0A7Z8KR34-F1
#
_entry.id   AF-A0A7Z8KR34-F1
#
_cell.length_a   1.000
_cell.length_b   1.000
_cell.length_c   1.000
_cell.angle_alpha   90.00
_cell.angle_beta   90.00
_cell.angle_gamma   90.00
#
_symmetry.space_group_name_H-M   'P 1'
#
loop_
_entity.id
_entity.type
_entity.pdbx_description
1 polymer ?
#
loop_
_entity_poly.entity_id
_entity_poly.type
_entity_poly.pdbx_seq_one_letter_code
_entity_poly.pdbx_strand_id
1 'polypeptide(L)'
;MDKMKVRCIEKVLPCIADPWKLRIIAHLDETPDLALISKYLNGKYSEELGMVTLRFGEKELNFFRNAQVTIRMVDSEEEATKLVNNTLTSAYHKAMISGDL
;
A
#
# COMPACT_ATOMS: atom_id res chain seq x y z
N MET A 1 -1.78 -2.82 -20.20
CA MET A 1 -1.17 -2.02 -19.12
C MET A 1 -0.49 -3.01 -18.20
N ASP A 2 0.82 -2.91 -18.02
CA ASP A 2 1.47 -3.68 -16.97
C ASP A 2 0.90 -3.24 -15.63
N LYS A 3 0.71 -4.20 -14.73
CA LYS A 3 0.00 -3.97 -13.48
C LYS A 3 0.97 -3.48 -12.42
N MET A 4 0.76 -2.25 -11.93
CA MET A 4 1.52 -1.64 -10.84
C MET A 4 1.73 -2.60 -9.67
N LYS A 5 2.96 -2.68 -9.18
CA LYS A 5 3.39 -3.64 -8.16
C LYS A 5 4.59 -3.11 -7.38
N VAL A 6 4.93 -3.82 -6.31
CA VAL A 6 6.19 -3.60 -5.59
C VAL A 6 7.37 -3.90 -6.52
N ARG A 7 8.27 -2.92 -6.66
CA ARG A 7 9.54 -3.03 -7.39
C ARG A 7 10.64 -3.56 -6.50
N CYS A 8 10.77 -3.04 -5.29
CA CYS A 8 11.78 -3.47 -4.33
C CYS A 8 11.38 -3.14 -2.89
N ILE A 9 12.00 -3.86 -1.95
CA ILE A 9 11.96 -3.55 -0.52
C ILE A 9 13.20 -2.72 -0.19
N GLU A 10 13.00 -1.56 0.44
CA GLU A 10 14.08 -0.66 0.87
C GLU A 10 14.58 -1.04 2.26
N LYS A 11 13.66 -1.27 3.21
CA LYS A 11 14.00 -1.53 4.61
C LYS A 11 13.01 -2.49 5.26
N VAL A 12 13.53 -3.31 6.16
CA VAL A 12 12.78 -4.17 7.07
C VAL A 12 13.20 -3.80 8.49
N LEU A 13 12.23 -3.47 9.34
CA LEU A 13 12.44 -3.00 10.71
C LEU A 13 11.49 -3.74 11.65
N PRO A 14 11.79 -3.89 12.95
CA PRO A 14 10.79 -4.26 13.94
C PRO A 14 9.63 -3.26 13.95
N CYS A 15 8.41 -3.75 14.13
CA CYS A 15 7.25 -2.88 14.30
C CYS A 15 7.26 -2.26 15.70
N ILE A 16 6.98 -0.96 15.80
CA ILE A 16 6.97 -0.24 17.08
C ILE A 16 5.84 -0.72 17.99
N ALA A 17 4.68 -1.06 17.41
CA ALA A 17 3.52 -1.49 18.17
C ALA A 17 3.65 -2.94 18.68
N ASP A 18 4.41 -3.79 17.97
CA ASP A 18 4.70 -5.16 18.35
C ASP A 18 6.09 -5.55 17.80
N PRO A 19 7.12 -5.69 18.65
CA PRO A 19 8.47 -6.04 18.22
C PRO A 19 8.62 -7.38 17.50
N TRP A 20 7.64 -8.29 17.62
CA TRP A 20 7.63 -9.57 16.90
C TRP A 20 7.09 -9.45 15.47
N LYS A 21 6.43 -8.34 15.15
CA LYS A 21 5.98 -8.01 13.81
C LYS A 21 6.99 -7.11 13.10
N LEU A 22 6.87 -7.02 11.79
CA LEU A 22 7.71 -6.19 10.94
C LEU A 22 7.00 -4.88 10.54
N ARG A 23 7.82 -3.86 10.34
CA ARG A 23 7.53 -2.64 9.58
C ARG A 23 8.45 -2.63 8.36
N ILE A 24 7.85 -2.65 7.18
CA ILE A 24 8.54 -2.70 5.89
C ILE A 24 8.34 -1.38 5.16
N ILE A 25 9.39 -0.90 4.51
CA ILE A 25 9.38 0.22 3.58
C ILE A 25 9.72 -0.35 2.20
N ALA A 26 8.84 -0.15 1.24
CA ALA A 26 8.96 -0.65 -0.12
C ALA A 26 8.71 0.48 -1.14
N HIS A 27 9.08 0.23 -2.40
CA HIS A 27 8.82 1.13 -3.52
C HIS A 27 8.02 0.41 -4.59
N LEU A 28 7.05 1.11 -5.17
CA LEU A 28 6.33 0.67 -6.36
C LEU A 28 7.18 0.90 -7.62
N ASP A 29 6.78 0.26 -8.71
CA ASP A 29 7.32 0.51 -10.06
C ASP A 29 6.80 1.79 -10.70
N GLU A 30 5.64 2.27 -10.26
CA GLU A 30 4.98 3.48 -10.74
C GLU A 30 4.39 4.33 -9.60
N THR A 31 4.06 5.59 -9.89
CA THR A 31 3.39 6.47 -8.91
C THR A 31 1.92 6.09 -8.77
N PRO A 32 1.41 5.82 -7.56
CA PRO A 32 0.02 5.42 -7.36
C PRO A 32 -0.94 6.61 -7.45
N ASP A 33 -2.13 6.39 -8.02
CA ASP A 33 -3.26 7.31 -7.86
C ASP A 33 -3.86 7.15 -6.45
N LEU A 34 -3.50 8.08 -5.57
CA LEU A 34 -3.94 8.08 -4.19
C LEU A 34 -5.45 8.34 -4.05
N ALA A 35 -6.03 9.20 -4.87
CA ALA A 35 -7.47 9.50 -4.80
C ALA A 35 -8.28 8.25 -5.19
N LEU A 36 -7.85 7.54 -6.23
CA LEU A 36 -8.43 6.27 -6.67
C LEU A 36 -8.32 5.20 -5.56
N ILE A 37 -7.12 5.01 -4.99
CA ILE A 37 -6.91 4.04 -3.89
C ILE A 37 -7.83 4.37 -2.71
N SER A 38 -7.90 5.65 -2.31
CA SER A 38 -8.76 6.09 -1.22
C SER A 38 -10.23 5.80 -1.50
N LYS A 39 -10.71 6.13 -2.71
CA LYS A 39 -12.11 5.95 -3.13
C LYS A 39 -12.52 4.47 -3.10
N TYR A 40 -11.71 3.59 -3.71
CA TYR A 40 -12.12 2.20 -3.93
C TYR A 40 -11.83 1.24 -2.79
N LEU A 41 -10.90 1.62 -1.90
CA LEU A 41 -10.54 0.82 -0.73
C LEU A 41 -10.94 1.47 0.60
N ASN A 42 -11.74 2.54 0.55
CA ASN A 42 -12.17 3.31 1.72
C ASN A 42 -10.98 3.75 2.59
N GLY A 43 -9.94 4.25 1.92
CA GLY A 43 -8.73 4.73 2.56
C GLY A 43 -8.91 6.10 3.19
N LYS A 44 -8.02 6.44 4.13
CA LYS A 44 -7.92 7.79 4.68
C LYS A 44 -6.90 8.57 3.88
N TYR A 45 -7.37 9.41 2.96
CA TYR A 45 -6.53 10.33 2.21
C TYR A 45 -6.10 11.52 3.07
N SER A 46 -4.83 11.91 2.97
CA SER A 46 -4.28 13.15 3.54
C SER A 46 -3.53 13.88 2.44
N GLU A 47 -4.08 15.02 2.00
CA GLU A 47 -3.43 15.91 1.04
C GLU A 47 -2.14 16.49 1.64
N GLU A 48 -2.20 16.95 2.90
CA GLU A 48 -1.06 17.54 3.63
C GLU A 48 0.16 16.62 3.67
N LEU A 49 -0.06 15.32 3.93
CA LEU A 49 0.99 14.32 4.01
C LEU A 49 1.27 13.64 2.65
N GLY A 50 0.46 13.91 1.63
CA GLY A 50 0.55 13.29 0.31
C GLY A 50 0.46 11.76 0.38
N MET A 51 -0.48 11.22 1.16
CA MET A 51 -0.60 9.79 1.41
C MET A 51 -2.03 9.28 1.58
N VAL A 52 -2.21 7.96 1.40
CA VAL A 52 -3.41 7.22 1.81
C VAL A 52 -3.05 6.14 2.81
N THR A 53 -3.77 6.12 3.93
CA THR A 53 -3.71 5.02 4.90
C THR A 53 -4.86 4.03 4.66
N LEU A 54 -4.51 2.74 4.56
CA LEU A 54 -5.46 1.62 4.57
C LEU A 54 -5.23 0.76 5.80
N ARG A 55 -6.30 0.23 6.38
CA ARG A 55 -6.24 -0.71 7.51
C ARG A 55 -7.02 -1.98 7.20
N PHE A 56 -6.36 -3.11 7.42
CA PHE A 56 -6.93 -4.45 7.26
C PHE A 56 -6.70 -5.24 8.56
N GLY A 57 -7.67 -5.18 9.47
CA GLY A 57 -7.47 -5.65 10.84
C GLY A 57 -6.36 -4.85 11.53
N GLU A 58 -5.32 -5.53 12.01
CA GLU A 58 -4.14 -4.92 12.64
C GLU A 58 -3.11 -4.37 11.63
N LYS A 59 -3.18 -4.82 10.37
CA LYS A 59 -2.25 -4.40 9.31
C LYS A 59 -2.58 -3.00 8.82
N GLU A 60 -1.55 -2.20 8.64
CA GLU A 60 -1.66 -0.85 8.10
C GLU A 60 -0.71 -0.67 6.92
N LEU A 61 -1.25 -0.13 5.82
CA LEU A 61 -0.49 0.27 4.64
C LEU A 61 -0.62 1.78 4.48
N ASN A 62 0.48 2.46 4.23
CA ASN A 62 0.47 3.87 3.81
C ASN A 62 1.12 3.97 2.44
N PHE A 63 0.34 4.41 1.45
CA PHE A 63 0.80 4.71 0.10
C PHE A 63 1.14 6.18 0.01
N PHE A 64 2.33 6.51 -0.47
CA PHE A 64 2.79 7.89 -0.61
C PHE A 64 2.84 8.28 -2.09
N ARG A 65 2.69 9.58 -2.37
CA ARG A 65 2.76 10.15 -3.73
C ARG A 65 4.09 9.93 -4.45
N ASN A 66 5.13 9.55 -3.72
CA ASN A 66 6.48 9.32 -4.26
C ASN A 66 6.76 7.83 -4.53
N ALA A 67 5.70 7.02 -4.69
CA ALA A 67 5.76 5.57 -4.89
C ALA A 67 6.31 4.77 -3.69
N GLN A 68 6.62 5.40 -2.55
CA GLN A 68 6.93 4.68 -1.32
C GLN A 68 5.64 4.07 -0.75
N VAL A 69 5.78 2.88 -0.15
CA VAL A 69 4.73 2.24 0.64
C VAL A 69 5.34 1.78 1.96
N THR A 70 4.70 2.14 3.08
CA THR A 70 5.03 1.56 4.38
C THR A 70 3.98 0.54 4.76
N ILE A 71 4.41 -0.63 5.22
CA ILE A 71 3.55 -1.73 5.67
C ILE A 71 3.95 -2.07 7.09
N ARG A 72 3.00 -2.24 8.02
CA ARG A 72 3.31 -2.72 9.38
C ARG A 72 2.36 -3.81 9.84
N MET A 73 2.73 -4.46 10.94
CA MET A 73 2.01 -5.61 11.52
C MET A 73 1.97 -6.82 10.58
N VAL A 74 3.08 -7.08 9.89
CA VAL A 74 3.28 -8.23 8.99
C VAL A 74 4.37 -9.14 9.53
N ASP A 75 4.34 -10.42 9.17
CA ASP A 75 5.25 -11.47 9.62
C ASP A 75 6.43 -11.68 8.66
N SER A 76 6.33 -11.21 7.41
CA SER A 76 7.40 -11.38 6.41
C SER A 76 7.36 -10.34 5.28
N GLU A 77 8.49 -10.24 4.56
CA GLU A 77 8.61 -9.50 3.30
C GLU A 77 7.69 -10.02 2.20
N GLU A 78 7.51 -11.33 2.13
CA GLU A 78 6.62 -11.99 1.16
C GLU A 78 5.17 -11.61 1.41
N GLU A 79 4.72 -11.65 2.68
CA GLU A 79 3.38 -11.22 3.08
C GLU A 79 3.15 -9.75 2.72
N ALA A 80 4.11 -8.87 3.05
CA ALA A 80 4.00 -7.45 2.75
C ALA A 80 3.88 -7.20 1.25
N THR A 81 4.71 -7.86 0.43
CA THR A 81 4.70 -7.74 -1.02
C THR A 81 3.37 -8.20 -1.61
N LYS A 82 2.87 -9.37 -1.17
CA LYS A 82 1.55 -9.89 -1.61
C LYS A 82 0.43 -8.94 -1.20
N LEU A 83 0.47 -8.41 0.02
CA LEU A 83 -0.55 -7.50 0.54
C LEU A 83 -0.64 -6.23 -0.30
N VAL A 84 0.50 -5.59 -0.62
CA VAL A 84 0.55 -4.38 -1.46
C VAL A 84 0.04 -4.69 -2.87
N ASN A 85 0.56 -5.73 -3.52
CA ASN A 85 0.18 -6.08 -4.89
C ASN A 85 -1.32 -6.41 -4.99
N ASN A 86 -1.87 -7.17 -4.04
CA ASN A 86 -3.30 -7.51 -4.00
C ASN A 86 -4.17 -6.29 -3.71
N THR A 87 -3.69 -5.36 -2.88
CA THR A 87 -4.36 -4.09 -2.59
C THR A 87 -4.48 -3.24 -3.86
N LEU A 88 -3.36 -3.02 -4.56
CA LEU A 88 -3.35 -2.27 -5.82
C LEU A 88 -4.23 -2.94 -6.88
N THR A 89 -4.10 -4.25 -7.05
CA THR A 89 -4.99 -5.05 -7.92
C THR A 89 -6.45 -4.72 -7.66
N SER A 90 -6.85 -4.75 -6.39
CA SER A 90 -8.23 -4.59 -5.98
C SER A 90 -8.74 -3.17 -6.22
N ALA A 91 -7.92 -2.15 -5.96
CA ALA A 91 -8.27 -0.76 -6.24
C ALA A 91 -8.52 -0.52 -7.73
N TYR A 92 -7.53 -0.85 -8.58
CA TYR A 92 -7.61 -0.63 -10.01
C TYR A 92 -8.68 -1.50 -10.68
N HIS A 93 -8.88 -2.75 -10.22
CA HIS A 93 -9.95 -3.59 -10.75
C HIS A 93 -11.34 -3.00 -10.47
N LYS A 94 -11.58 -2.48 -9.26
CA LYS A 94 -12.84 -1.78 -8.94
C LYS A 94 -13.03 -0.51 -9.76
N ALA A 95 -11.96 0.24 -10.00
CA ALA A 95 -11.99 1.42 -10.85
C ALA A 95 -12.33 1.08 -12.31
N MET A 96 -11.74 0.01 -12.87
CA MET A 96 -12.03 -0.46 -14.23
C MET A 96 -13.50 -0.83 -14.38
N ILE A 97 -14.04 -1.60 -13.43
CA ILE A 97 -15.46 -2.00 -13.44
C ILE A 97 -16.39 -0.79 -13.36
N SER A 98 -15.96 0.28 -12.68
CA SER A 98 -16.76 1.49 -12.50
C SER A 98 -16.62 2.50 -13.66
N GLY A 99 -15.70 2.28 -14.61
CA GLY A 99 -15.44 3.20 -15.72
C GLY A 99 -14.59 4.43 -15.36
N ASP A 100 -13.84 4.38 -14.25
CA ASP A 100 -13.03 5.49 -13.74
C ASP A 100 -11.53 5.34 -14.06
N LEU A 101 -11.18 4.58 -15.11
CA LEU A 101 -9.81 4.36 -15.61
C LEU A 101 -9.70 4.63 -17.11
#